data_AF-A0A9P1DFC2-F1
#
_entry.id   AF-A0A9P1DFC2-F1
#
_cell.length_a   1.000
_cell.length_b   1.000
_cell.length_c   1.000
_cell.angle_alpha   90.00
_cell.angle_beta   90.00
_cell.angle_gamma   90.00
#
_symmetry.space_group_name_H-M   'P 1'
#
loop_
_entity.id
_entity.type
_entity.pdbx_description
1 polymer ?
#
loop_
_entity_poly.entity_id
_entity_poly.type
_entity_poly.pdbx_seq_one_letter_code
_entity_poly.pdbx_strand_id
1 'polypeptide(L)'
;MHAALASTIVDLVMIPEALDQVDVEQPSQFCRHAAMLPALMAEVLKHVDQTLARKDFMVIAVAEGAGQKFVDSVNSHLKVSGGRSFYIDPSYIIRSVVIRPNDHIYCSRLARDAVHTAMRGYTGVCVGRGPYQISSL
;
A
#
# COMPACT_ATOMS: atom_id res chain seq x y z
N MET A 1 1.55 4.00 2.88
CA MET A 1 2.21 5.24 3.36
C MET A 1 1.92 5.57 4.83
N HIS A 2 0.66 5.71 5.27
CA HIS A 2 0.33 6.07 6.67
C HIS A 2 0.94 5.16 7.75
N ALA A 3 0.93 3.84 7.52
CA ALA A 3 1.54 2.89 8.44
C ALA A 3 3.06 3.11 8.61
N ALA A 4 3.76 3.47 7.53
CA ALA A 4 5.20 3.73 7.58
C ALA A 4 5.52 5.01 8.36
N LEU A 5 4.76 6.08 8.11
CA LEU A 5 4.90 7.35 8.85
C LEU A 5 4.59 7.18 10.34
N ALA A 6 3.60 6.37 10.69
CA ALA A 6 3.25 6.11 12.08
C ALA A 6 4.29 5.26 12.82
N SER A 7 5.00 4.37 12.11
CA SER A 7 5.88 3.38 12.71
C SER A 7 7.29 3.93 13.00
N THR A 8 7.77 4.90 12.23
CA THR A 8 9.14 5.51 12.31
C THR A 8 10.33 4.54 12.10
N ILE A 9 10.08 3.23 12.09
CA ILE A 9 11.08 2.16 11.86
C ILE A 9 11.16 1.68 10.40
N VAL A 10 10.23 2.08 9.53
CA VAL A 10 10.24 1.65 8.13
C VAL A 10 11.24 2.49 7.34
N ASP A 11 12.24 1.85 6.73
CA ASP A 11 13.28 2.53 5.94
C ASP A 11 12.87 2.71 4.47
N LEU A 12 12.06 1.79 3.93
CA LEU A 12 11.58 1.84 2.55
C LEU A 12 10.09 1.48 2.44
N VAL A 13 9.33 2.26 1.67
CA VAL A 13 7.91 2.02 1.40
C VAL A 13 7.70 1.85 -0.09
N MET A 14 7.12 0.73 -0.51
CA MET A 14 6.70 0.50 -1.89
C MET A 14 5.19 0.66 -1.98
N ILE A 15 4.73 1.57 -2.84
CA ILE A 15 3.32 1.85 -3.10
C ILE A 15 3.06 1.74 -4.60
N PRO A 16 1.90 1.20 -5.03
CA PRO A 16 1.60 1.06 -6.44
C PRO A 16 1.58 2.42 -7.16
N GLU A 17 1.14 3.49 -6.49
CA GLU A 17 1.06 4.84 -7.07
C GLU A 17 2.43 5.43 -7.41
N ALA A 18 3.50 5.03 -6.72
CA ALA A 18 4.87 5.45 -7.04
C ALA A 18 5.50 4.60 -8.16
N LEU A 19 4.91 3.45 -8.46
CA LEU A 19 5.29 2.58 -9.57
C LEU A 19 4.50 2.90 -10.84
N ASP A 20 3.41 3.66 -10.72
CA ASP A 20 2.41 3.92 -11.77
C ASP A 20 2.28 5.42 -12.13
N GLN A 21 3.26 6.28 -11.80
CA GLN A 21 3.26 7.67 -12.28
C GLN A 21 3.57 7.73 -13.80
N VAL A 22 2.54 7.47 -14.60
CA VAL A 22 2.41 7.86 -16.00
C VAL A 22 1.21 8.77 -16.12
N ASP A 23 1.46 10.00 -16.56
CA ASP A 23 0.43 10.95 -16.99
C ASP A 23 -0.56 10.30 -17.97
N VAL A 24 -1.85 10.43 -17.65
CA VAL A 24 -3.01 9.82 -18.33
C VAL A 24 -3.28 10.38 -19.74
N GLU A 25 -2.41 11.24 -20.29
CA GLU A 25 -2.73 11.97 -21.52
C GLU A 25 -2.31 11.29 -22.85
N GLN A 26 -1.57 10.16 -22.87
CA GLN A 26 -1.24 9.47 -24.14
C GLN A 26 -1.17 7.92 -24.05
N PRO A 27 -2.10 7.17 -24.68
CA PRO A 27 -2.20 5.71 -24.58
C PRO A 27 -1.17 4.92 -25.42
N SER A 28 -0.24 5.57 -26.11
CA SER A 28 0.80 4.91 -26.92
C SER A 28 2.09 4.59 -26.14
N GLN A 29 2.20 5.03 -24.88
CA GLN A 29 3.39 4.84 -24.04
C GLN A 29 3.29 3.68 -23.03
N PHE A 30 2.23 2.86 -23.13
CA PHE A 30 2.00 1.70 -22.25
C PHE A 30 3.20 0.73 -22.20
N CYS A 31 4.01 0.67 -23.26
CA CYS A 31 5.15 -0.24 -23.35
C CYS A 31 6.47 0.28 -22.73
N ARG A 32 6.55 1.52 -22.22
CA ARG A 32 7.81 2.04 -21.65
C ARG A 32 8.01 1.75 -20.16
N HIS A 33 6.94 1.45 -19.39
CA HIS A 33 7.05 1.22 -17.95
C HIS A 33 7.61 -0.16 -17.56
N ALA A 34 7.38 -1.18 -18.38
CA ALA A 34 7.99 -2.50 -18.17
C ALA A 34 9.53 -2.48 -18.28
N ALA A 35 10.12 -1.45 -18.90
CA ALA A 35 11.55 -1.31 -19.10
C ALA A 35 12.30 -0.67 -17.91
N MET A 36 11.61 -0.05 -16.95
CA MET A 36 12.24 0.54 -15.74
C MET A 36 12.29 -0.41 -14.54
N LEU A 37 11.53 -1.51 -14.56
CA LEU A 37 11.51 -2.51 -13.49
C LEU A 37 12.91 -3.04 -13.12
N PRO A 38 13.83 -3.33 -14.06
CA PRO A 38 15.18 -3.80 -13.71
C PRO A 38 16.04 -2.70 -13.10
N ALA A 39 15.93 -1.47 -13.59
CA ALA A 39 16.70 -0.32 -13.08
C ALA A 39 16.25 0.10 -11.68
N LEU A 40 14.94 0.08 -11.44
CA LEU A 40 14.37 0.30 -10.12
C LEU A 40 14.84 -0.78 -9.13
N MET A 41 14.90 -2.03 -9.56
CA MET A 41 15.41 -3.12 -8.71
C MET A 41 16.89 -2.96 -8.38
N ALA A 42 17.71 -2.54 -9.33
CA ALA A 42 19.12 -2.25 -9.07
C ALA A 42 19.28 -1.13 -8.01
N GLU A 43 18.49 -0.07 -8.09
CA GLU A 43 18.54 1.03 -7.12
C GLU A 43 18.02 0.61 -5.74
N VAL A 44 16.95 -0.20 -5.69
CA VAL A 44 16.45 -0.78 -4.44
C VAL A 44 17.50 -1.66 -3.77
N LEU A 45 18.15 -2.57 -4.52
CA LEU A 45 19.20 -3.44 -3.98
C LEU A 45 20.41 -2.64 -3.48
N LYS A 46 20.82 -1.61 -4.21
CA LYS A 46 21.88 -0.69 -3.77
C LYS A 46 21.50 0.03 -2.48
N HIS A 47 20.25 0.47 -2.36
CA HIS A 47 19.75 1.11 -1.14
C HIS A 47 19.68 0.13 0.04
N VAL A 48 19.35 -1.14 -0.22
CA VAL A 48 19.42 -2.22 0.78
C VAL A 48 20.85 -2.35 1.31
N ASP A 49 21.84 -2.47 0.43
CA ASP A 49 23.24 -2.62 0.83
C ASP A 49 23.74 -1.40 1.63
N GLN A 50 23.38 -0.18 1.20
CA GLN A 50 23.73 1.06 1.92
C GLN A 50 23.08 1.13 3.32
N THR A 51 21.83 0.69 3.42
CA THR A 51 21.10 0.71 4.70
C THR A 51 21.65 -0.33 5.64
N LEU A 52 21.96 -1.54 5.14
CA LEU A 52 22.60 -2.61 5.91
C LEU A 52 24.01 -2.24 6.37
N ALA A 53 24.76 -1.47 5.58
CA ALA A 53 26.07 -0.95 5.99
C ALA A 53 25.96 0.10 7.11
N ARG A 54 24.86 0.88 7.14
CA ARG A 54 24.61 1.90 8.18
C ARG A 54 24.00 1.31 9.45
N LYS A 55 23.16 0.29 9.31
CA LYS A 55 22.39 -0.35 10.39
C LYS A 55 22.31 -1.85 10.09
N ASP A 56 22.45 -2.70 11.09
CA ASP A 56 22.40 -4.17 10.90
C ASP A 56 21.03 -4.74 10.45
N PHE A 57 20.02 -3.89 10.26
CA PHE A 57 18.69 -4.28 9.82
C PHE A 57 18.05 -3.23 8.92
N MET A 58 17.07 -3.68 8.12
CA MET A 58 16.24 -2.83 7.27
C MET A 58 14.80 -3.32 7.30
N VAL A 59 13.84 -2.40 7.39
CA VAL A 59 12.41 -2.71 7.33
C VAL A 59 11.80 -2.15 6.06
N ILE A 60 11.24 -3.04 5.23
CA ILE A 60 10.57 -2.69 3.97
C ILE A 60 9.07 -2.93 4.14
N ALA A 61 8.26 -1.88 3.89
CA ALA A 61 6.82 -1.99 3.84
C ALA A 61 6.35 -2.04 2.38
N VAL A 62 5.78 -3.17 1.97
CA VAL A 62 5.26 -3.38 0.62
C VAL A 62 3.74 -3.27 0.66
N ALA A 63 3.17 -2.30 -0.06
CA ALA A 63 1.73 -2.21 -0.22
C ALA A 63 1.22 -3.32 -1.16
N GLU A 64 -0.05 -3.70 -0.99
CA GLU A 64 -0.73 -4.61 -1.92
C GLU A 64 -0.63 -4.05 -3.35
N GLY A 65 -0.31 -4.91 -4.31
CA GLY A 65 -0.10 -4.49 -5.71
C GLY A 65 1.26 -3.84 -6.01
N ALA A 66 2.10 -3.51 -5.02
CA ALA A 66 3.39 -2.84 -5.23
C ALA A 66 4.59 -3.78 -5.52
N GLY A 67 4.37 -5.09 -5.58
CA GLY A 67 5.38 -6.05 -6.05
C GLY A 67 5.90 -7.04 -5.00
N GLN A 68 5.03 -7.94 -4.55
CA GLN A 68 5.42 -9.13 -3.76
C GLN A 68 6.46 -10.01 -4.47
N LYS A 69 6.48 -9.98 -5.81
CA LYS A 69 7.48 -10.68 -6.65
C LYS A 69 8.93 -10.24 -6.38
N PHE A 70 9.14 -9.04 -5.82
CA PHE A 70 10.48 -8.53 -5.53
C PHE A 70 11.08 -9.09 -4.23
N VAL A 71 10.26 -9.68 -3.38
CA VAL A 71 10.72 -10.31 -2.13
C VAL A 71 11.66 -11.48 -2.43
N ASP A 72 11.37 -12.26 -3.46
CA ASP A 72 12.21 -13.39 -3.90
C ASP A 72 13.58 -12.93 -4.40
N SER A 73 13.63 -11.80 -5.13
CA SER A 73 14.87 -11.19 -5.61
C SER A 73 15.72 -10.67 -4.46
N VAL A 74 15.12 -9.99 -3.48
CA VAL A 74 15.83 -9.51 -2.28
C VAL A 74 16.36 -10.69 -1.46
N ASN A 75 15.56 -11.75 -1.30
CA ASN A 75 16.00 -12.96 -0.59
C ASN A 75 17.20 -13.63 -1.29
N SER A 76 17.19 -13.69 -2.62
CA SER A 76 18.31 -14.23 -3.40
C SER A 76 19.58 -13.39 -3.26
N HIS A 77 19.47 -12.05 -3.30
CA HIS A 77 20.60 -11.14 -3.07
C HIS A 77 21.19 -11.29 -1.67
N LEU A 78 20.34 -11.35 -0.64
CA LEU A 78 20.79 -11.48 0.75
C LEU A 78 21.45 -12.82 1.06
N LYS A 79 21.03 -13.92 0.40
CA LYS A 79 21.69 -15.23 0.54
C LYS A 79 23.16 -15.19 0.12
N VAL A 80 23.50 -14.42 -0.91
CA VAL A 80 24.89 -14.24 -1.37
C VAL A 80 25.69 -13.45 -0.34
N SER A 81 25.09 -12.40 0.21
CA SER A 81 25.71 -11.55 1.23
C SER A 81 25.72 -12.15 2.65
N GLY A 82 25.14 -13.34 2.85
CA GLY A 82 25.04 -14.01 4.16
C GLY A 82 23.93 -13.47 5.08
N GLY A 83 23.06 -12.60 4.57
CA GLY A 83 21.92 -12.03 5.29
C GLY A 83 20.67 -12.91 5.28
N ARG A 84 19.68 -12.58 6.10
CA ARG A 84 18.37 -13.25 6.15
C ARG A 84 17.24 -12.24 5.98
N SER A 85 16.21 -12.61 5.21
CA SER A 85 14.96 -11.85 5.13
C SER A 85 13.82 -12.57 5.82
N PHE A 86 12.92 -11.80 6.44
CA PHE A 86 11.68 -12.29 7.02
C PHE A 86 10.52 -11.61 6.30
N TYR A 87 9.73 -12.39 5.58
CA TYR A 87 8.52 -11.90 4.94
C TYR A 87 7.32 -12.14 5.86
N ILE A 88 6.61 -11.07 6.19
CA ILE A 88 5.38 -11.13 6.98
C ILE A 88 4.26 -10.60 6.09
N ASP A 89 3.24 -11.42 5.85
CA ASP A 89 2.00 -10.98 5.23
C ASP A 89 0.95 -10.73 6.32
N PRO A 90 0.72 -9.46 6.70
CA PRO A 90 -0.25 -9.13 7.74
C PRO A 90 -1.69 -9.08 7.21
N SER A 91 -1.98 -9.42 5.95
CA SER A 91 -3.30 -9.22 5.33
C SER A 91 -4.44 -9.85 6.12
N TYR A 92 -4.26 -11.09 6.59
CA TYR A 92 -5.26 -11.74 7.42
C TYR A 92 -5.32 -11.13 8.83
N ILE A 93 -4.15 -10.80 9.40
CA ILE A 93 -4.03 -10.22 10.73
C ILE A 93 -4.77 -8.88 10.80
N ILE A 94 -4.57 -7.99 9.82
CA ILE A 94 -5.19 -6.66 9.85
C ILE A 94 -6.71 -6.71 9.61
N ARG A 95 -7.20 -7.67 8.83
CA ARG A 95 -8.63 -7.78 8.47
C ARG A 95 -9.47 -8.58 9.46
N SER A 96 -8.83 -9.40 10.31
CA SER A 96 -9.52 -10.32 11.22
C SER A 96 -9.53 -9.84 12.67
N VAL A 97 -8.93 -8.69 12.96
CA VAL A 97 -8.94 -8.09 14.29
C VAL A 97 -10.24 -7.32 14.52
N VAL A 98 -10.70 -7.31 15.78
CA VAL A 98 -11.89 -6.55 16.20
C VAL A 98 -11.70 -5.06 15.91
N ILE A 99 -12.80 -4.41 15.51
CA ILE A 99 -12.85 -3.00 15.16
C ILE A 99 -12.38 -2.10 16.32
N ARG A 100 -11.63 -1.02 16.01
CA ARG A 100 -11.24 -0.02 17.01
C ARG A 100 -12.43 0.88 17.37
N PRO A 101 -12.48 1.51 18.56
CA PRO A 101 -13.60 2.39 18.94
C PRO A 101 -13.92 3.50 17.93
N ASN A 102 -12.89 4.08 17.30
CA ASN A 102 -13.08 5.10 16.27
C ASN A 102 -13.79 4.55 15.03
N ASP A 103 -13.38 3.36 14.57
CA ASP A 103 -14.00 2.67 13.43
C ASP A 103 -15.45 2.25 13.77
N HIS A 104 -15.70 1.81 15.00
CA HIS A 104 -17.04 1.46 15.47
C HIS A 104 -18.01 2.65 15.39
N ILE A 105 -17.58 3.81 15.91
CA ILE A 105 -18.37 5.05 15.86
C ILE A 105 -18.58 5.49 14.41
N TYR A 106 -17.54 5.37 13.58
CA TYR A 106 -17.59 5.75 12.17
C TYR A 106 -18.59 4.89 11.38
N CYS A 107 -18.48 3.56 11.47
CA CYS A 107 -19.42 2.62 10.82
C CYS A 107 -20.85 2.84 11.31
N SER A 108 -21.04 3.12 12.60
CA SER A 108 -22.36 3.40 13.17
C SER A 108 -22.99 4.68 12.62
N ARG A 109 -22.18 5.71 12.30
CA ARG A 109 -22.68 6.95 11.67
C ARG A 109 -23.06 6.71 10.22
N LEU A 110 -22.16 6.09 9.44
CA LEU A 110 -22.42 5.73 8.04
C LEU A 110 -23.68 4.86 7.90
N ALA A 111 -23.89 3.90 8.79
CA ALA A 111 -25.08 3.04 8.77
C ALA A 111 -26.39 3.82 8.96
N ARG A 112 -26.43 4.79 9.88
CA ARG A 112 -27.62 5.64 10.09
C ARG A 112 -27.87 6.54 8.89
N ASP A 113 -26.82 7.16 8.35
CA ASP A 113 -26.91 8.04 7.19
C ASP A 113 -27.38 7.26 5.95
N ALA A 114 -26.90 6.02 5.76
CA ALA A 114 -27.37 5.11 4.72
C ALA A 114 -28.85 4.77 4.85
N VAL A 115 -29.33 4.45 6.05
CA VAL A 115 -30.76 4.18 6.30
C VAL A 115 -31.60 5.42 6.04
N HIS A 116 -31.19 6.60 6.52
CA HIS A 116 -31.92 7.85 6.26
C HIS A 116 -31.98 8.17 4.76
N THR A 117 -30.90 7.93 4.03
CA THR A 117 -30.82 8.15 2.58
C THR A 117 -31.76 7.20 1.84
N ALA A 118 -31.74 5.91 2.19
CA ALA A 118 -32.66 4.93 1.63
C ALA A 118 -34.13 5.25 1.93
N MET A 119 -34.45 5.69 3.15
CA MET A 119 -35.81 6.08 3.54
C MET A 119 -36.32 7.34 2.83
N ARG A 120 -35.42 8.19 2.34
CA ARG A 120 -35.76 9.34 1.48
C ARG A 120 -36.01 8.95 0.02
N GLY A 121 -35.88 7.67 -0.33
CA GLY A 121 -36.10 7.15 -1.68
C GLY A 121 -34.88 7.23 -2.60
N TYR A 122 -33.69 7.53 -2.07
CA TYR A 122 -32.46 7.50 -2.87
C TYR A 122 -31.97 6.07 -3.06
N THR A 123 -31.68 5.72 -4.31
CA THR A 123 -31.12 4.44 -4.73
C THR A 123 -29.94 4.67 -5.68
N GLY A 124 -29.02 3.71 -5.80
CA GLY A 124 -27.83 3.89 -6.65
C GLY A 124 -26.89 4.98 -6.12
N VAL A 125 -26.80 5.12 -4.80
CA VAL A 125 -25.93 6.10 -4.12
C VAL A 125 -25.05 5.41 -3.09
N CYS A 126 -23.87 5.97 -2.87
CA CYS A 126 -22.98 5.64 -1.76
C CYS A 126 -23.02 6.74 -0.71
N VAL A 127 -22.92 6.32 0.56
CA VAL A 127 -22.77 7.23 1.70
C VAL A 127 -21.34 7.19 2.17
N GLY A 128 -20.75 8.37 2.35
CA GLY A 128 -19.34 8.49 2.71
C GLY A 128 -19.06 9.76 3.49
N ARG A 129 -17.84 9.85 4.01
CA ARG A 129 -17.35 11.06 4.64
C ARG A 129 -16.51 11.84 3.64
N GLY A 130 -17.04 12.96 3.18
CA GLY A 130 -16.38 13.86 2.24
C GLY A 130 -17.15 15.17 2.12
N PRO A 131 -16.77 16.05 1.17
CA PRO A 131 -17.52 17.28 0.88
C PRO A 131 -18.97 16.96 0.45
N TYR A 132 -19.18 15.81 -0.18
CA TYR A 132 -20.51 15.27 -0.49
C TYR A 132 -20.75 14.03 0.39
N GLN A 133 -21.77 14.09 1.25
CA GLN A 133 -22.13 13.00 2.16
C GLN A 133 -22.85 11.84 1.45
N ILE A 134 -23.53 12.14 0.34
CA ILE A 134 -24.22 11.17 -0.53
C ILE A 134 -23.73 11.44 -1.95
N SER A 135 -23.18 10.42 -2.61
CA SER A 135 -22.72 10.48 -4.00
C SER A 135 -23.43 9.41 -4.82
N SER A 136 -23.88 9.73 -6.04
CA SER A 136 -24.39 8.71 -6.98
C SER A 136 -23.27 7.76 -7.41
N LEU A 137 -23.63 6.49 -7.57
CA LEU A 137 -22.78 5.45 -8.15
C LEU A 137 -22.65 5.60 -9.67
#